data_AF-A0A0A9F3G3-F1
#
_entry.id   AF-A0A0A9F3G3-F1
#
_cell.length_a   1.000
_cell.length_b   1.000
_cell.length_c   1.000
_cell.angle_alpha   90.00
_cell.angle_beta   90.00
_cell.angle_gamma   90.00
#
_symmetry.space_group_name_H-M   'P 1'
#
loop_
_entity.id
_entity.type
_entity.pdbx_description
1 polymer ?
#
loop_
_entity_poly.entity_id
_entity_poly.type
_entity_poly.pdbx_seq_one_letter_code
_entity_poly.pdbx_strand_id
1 'polypeptide(L)'
;MTSPHGIPVDLLDRLVIIRTETYGPTEMIQILAIRAQVEEIDIDEESLAFLGEIGQQTSLRHAIQLLSPASVVAKTNGREKICKADLEEVNGLYLDAKSSARLLQEQQERYIT
;
A
#
# COMPACT_ATOMS: atom_id res chain seq x y z
N MET A 1 -29.38 5.38 -11.94
CA MET A 1 -28.73 6.11 -13.05
C MET A 1 -27.30 5.60 -13.13
N THR A 2 -26.99 4.81 -14.15
CA THR A 2 -25.66 4.20 -14.30
C THR A 2 -25.01 4.83 -15.51
N SER A 3 -24.27 5.93 -15.31
CA SER A 3 -23.44 6.51 -16.36
C SER A 3 -21.99 6.03 -16.21
N PRO A 4 -21.26 5.77 -17.30
CA PRO A 4 -19.85 5.38 -17.20
C PRO A 4 -19.06 6.43 -16.43
N HIS A 5 -18.27 5.99 -15.45
CA HIS A 5 -17.49 6.85 -14.56
C HIS A 5 -18.29 7.94 -13.80
N GLY A 6 -19.63 7.85 -13.76
CA GLY A 6 -20.47 8.90 -13.17
C GLY A 6 -20.59 10.17 -14.01
N ILE A 7 -20.17 10.15 -15.29
CA ILE A 7 -20.11 11.32 -16.17
C ILE A 7 -21.30 11.32 -17.15
N PRO A 8 -22.01 12.44 -17.38
CA PRO A 8 -23.04 12.54 -18.41
C PRO A 8 -22.50 12.24 -19.81
N VAL A 9 -23.30 11.58 -20.66
CA VAL A 9 -22.84 11.07 -21.97
C VAL A 9 -22.35 12.18 -22.91
N ASP A 10 -23.03 13.34 -22.92
CA ASP A 10 -22.59 14.51 -23.73
C ASP A 10 -21.20 15.03 -23.33
N LEU A 11 -20.81 14.87 -22.05
CA LEU A 11 -19.46 15.23 -21.61
C LEU A 11 -18.46 14.12 -21.97
N LEU A 12 -18.87 12.85 -21.87
CA LEU A 12 -18.02 11.71 -22.21
C LEU A 12 -17.60 11.73 -23.68
N ASP A 13 -18.50 12.10 -24.59
CA ASP A 13 -18.23 12.22 -26.03
C ASP A 13 -17.16 13.28 -26.37
N ARG A 14 -16.86 14.19 -25.43
CA ARG A 14 -15.87 15.26 -25.58
C ARG A 14 -14.53 14.94 -24.90
N LEU A 15 -14.39 13.77 -24.27
CA LEU A 15 -13.19 13.38 -23.52
C LEU A 15 -12.35 12.37 -24.28
N VAL A 16 -11.02 12.51 -24.17
CA VAL A 16 -10.06 11.47 -24.55
C VAL A 16 -9.77 10.62 -23.32
N ILE A 17 -10.19 9.37 -23.34
CA ILE A 17 -10.00 8.44 -22.22
C ILE A 17 -8.65 7.74 -22.39
N ILE A 18 -7.72 7.99 -21.47
CA ILE A 18 -6.45 7.28 -21.37
C ILE A 18 -6.56 6.27 -20.23
N ARG A 19 -6.43 4.98 -20.55
CA ARG A 19 -6.50 3.90 -19.55
C ARG A 19 -5.12 3.64 -18.96
N THR A 20 -5.06 3.48 -17.65
CA THR A 20 -3.89 2.97 -16.94
C THR A 20 -4.04 1.49 -16.69
N GLU A 21 -2.94 0.76 -16.73
CA GLU A 21 -2.89 -0.66 -16.37
C GLU A 21 -2.46 -0.82 -14.92
N THR A 22 -2.77 -1.97 -14.33
CA THR A 22 -2.33 -2.31 -12.97
C THR A 22 -0.85 -2.66 -12.99
N TYR A 23 -0.10 -2.17 -12.01
CA TYR A 23 1.31 -2.51 -11.88
C TYR A 23 1.53 -4.01 -11.64
N GLY A 24 2.52 -4.57 -12.33
CA GLY A 24 3.02 -5.91 -12.06
C GLY A 24 3.93 -5.97 -10.82
N PRO A 25 4.28 -7.18 -10.34
CA PRO A 25 5.17 -7.38 -9.18
C PRO A 25 6.49 -6.61 -9.29
N THR A 26 7.15 -6.70 -10.44
CA THR A 26 8.45 -6.05 -10.69
C THR A 26 8.34 -4.53 -10.66
N GLU A 27 7.27 -3.98 -11.25
CA GLU A 27 7.03 -2.54 -11.27
C GLU A 27 6.71 -2.01 -9.87
N MET A 28 5.96 -2.77 -9.07
CA MET A 28 5.69 -2.41 -7.66
C MET A 28 7.00 -2.34 -6.86
N ILE A 29 7.86 -3.36 -6.95
CA ILE A 29 9.16 -3.37 -6.27
C ILE A 29 10.00 -2.17 -6.69
N GLN A 30 10.03 -1.84 -7.99
CA GLN A 30 10.76 -0.69 -8.50
C GLN A 30 10.22 0.63 -7.95
N ILE A 31 8.89 0.80 -7.89
CA ILE A 31 8.29 2.01 -7.31
C ILE A 31 8.63 2.11 -5.82
N LEU A 32 8.58 1.00 -5.08
CA LEU A 32 8.94 0.95 -3.67
C LEU A 32 10.43 1.27 -3.45
N ALA A 33 11.32 0.78 -4.31
CA ALA A 33 12.75 1.09 -4.27
C ALA A 33 13.01 2.59 -4.44
N ILE A 34 12.37 3.20 -5.45
CA ILE A 34 12.47 4.65 -5.70
C ILE A 34 11.94 5.43 -4.49
N ARG A 35 10.83 4.98 -3.89
CA ARG A 35 10.28 5.62 -2.69
C ARG A 35 11.20 5.52 -1.48
N ALA A 36 11.77 4.36 -1.21
CA ALA A 36 12.75 4.18 -0.14
C ALA A 36 13.97 5.09 -0.34
N GLN A 37 14.46 5.20 -1.59
CA GLN A 37 15.56 6.11 -1.92
C GLN A 37 15.20 7.59 -1.70
N VAL A 38 14.00 8.02 -2.09
CA VAL A 38 13.53 9.41 -1.90
C VAL A 38 13.37 9.76 -0.42
N GLU A 39 12.96 8.80 0.41
CA GLU A 39 12.81 8.98 1.85
C GLU A 39 14.11 8.73 2.64
N GLU A 40 15.23 8.46 1.94
CA GLU A 40 16.53 8.14 2.55
C GLU A 40 16.46 6.94 3.52
N ILE A 41 15.65 5.95 3.17
CA ILE A 41 15.45 4.72 3.93
C ILE A 41 16.30 3.61 3.33
N ASP A 42 17.22 3.04 4.12
CA ASP A 42 17.96 1.84 3.74
C ASP A 42 17.12 0.58 4.05
N ILE A 43 16.94 -0.26 3.04
CA ILE A 43 16.12 -1.49 3.09
C ILE A 43 16.86 -2.59 2.32
N ASP A 44 16.86 -3.82 2.85
CA ASP A 44 17.45 -4.94 2.13
C ASP A 44 16.54 -5.47 1.00
N GLU A 45 17.12 -6.19 0.06
CA GLU A 45 16.41 -6.70 -1.12
C GLU A 45 15.30 -7.71 -0.76
N GLU A 46 15.49 -8.51 0.30
CA GLU A 46 14.47 -9.47 0.76
C GLU A 46 13.27 -8.73 1.35
N SER A 47 13.51 -7.73 2.18
CA SER A 47 12.49 -6.84 2.75
C SER A 47 11.73 -6.08 1.67
N LEU A 48 12.43 -5.59 0.64
CA LEU A 48 11.80 -4.90 -0.47
C LEU A 48 10.91 -5.84 -1.30
N ALA A 49 11.36 -7.08 -1.53
CA ALA A 49 10.54 -8.10 -2.19
C ALA A 49 9.28 -8.43 -1.37
N PHE A 50 9.43 -8.62 -0.05
CA PHE A 50 8.32 -8.85 0.86
C PHE A 50 7.31 -7.69 0.87
N LEU A 51 7.80 -6.44 0.84
CA LEU A 51 6.95 -5.26 0.74
C LEU A 51 6.17 -5.23 -0.60
N GLY A 52 6.80 -5.70 -1.67
CA GLY A 52 6.15 -5.89 -2.97
C GLY A 52 5.03 -6.95 -2.94
N GLU A 53 5.21 -8.03 -2.19
CA GLU A 53 4.16 -9.04 -1.96
C GLU A 53 2.98 -8.46 -1.17
N ILE A 54 3.25 -7.70 -0.10
CA ILE A 54 2.21 -6.98 0.66
C ILE A 54 1.45 -6.04 -0.27
N GLY A 55 2.15 -5.29 -1.13
CA GLY A 55 1.55 -4.38 -2.10
C GLY A 55 0.59 -5.05 -3.08
N GLN A 56 0.90 -6.29 -3.51
CA GLN A 56 0.02 -7.08 -4.36
C GLN A 56 -1.22 -7.61 -3.63
N GLN A 57 -1.05 -8.06 -2.38
CA GLN A 57 -2.17 -8.57 -1.57
C GLN A 57 -3.13 -7.45 -1.15
N THR A 58 -2.59 -6.26 -0.88
CA THR A 58 -3.33 -5.10 -0.37
C THR A 58 -3.48 -4.01 -1.42
N SER A 59 -2.56 -3.04 -1.44
CA SER A 59 -2.40 -1.97 -2.41
C SER A 59 -0.99 -1.37 -2.33
N LEU A 60 -0.50 -0.82 -3.45
CA LEU A 60 0.78 -0.09 -3.49
C LEU A 60 0.84 1.07 -2.48
N ARG A 61 -0.29 1.75 -2.24
CA ARG A 61 -0.38 2.83 -1.24
C ARG A 61 -0.08 2.31 0.16
N HIS A 62 -0.67 1.19 0.54
CA HIS A 62 -0.46 0.60 1.86
C HIS A 62 1.01 0.18 2.02
N ALA A 63 1.58 -0.52 1.04
CA ALA A 63 2.99 -0.90 1.06
C ALA A 63 3.94 0.30 1.25
N ILE A 64 3.71 1.41 0.54
CA ILE A 64 4.50 2.64 0.72
C ILE A 64 4.36 3.19 2.14
N GLN A 65 3.16 3.19 2.71
CA GLN A 65 2.91 3.69 4.06
C GLN A 65 3.58 2.87 5.15
N LEU A 66 3.96 1.62 4.89
CA LEU A 66 4.68 0.77 5.85
C LEU A 66 6.18 1.12 5.93
N LEU A 67 6.77 1.78 4.92
CA LEU A 67 8.20 2.12 4.90
C LEU A 67 8.61 3.02 6.08
N SER A 68 7.88 4.12 6.30
CA SER A 68 8.21 5.08 7.35
C SER A 68 8.11 4.48 8.76
N PRO A 69 7.01 3.80 9.17
CA PRO A 69 6.96 3.15 10.48
C PRO A 69 7.97 2.00 10.60
N ALA A 70 8.27 1.25 9.54
CA ALA A 70 9.31 0.23 9.58
C ALA A 70 10.71 0.82 9.80
N SER A 71 11.00 1.99 9.24
CA SER A 71 12.24 2.74 9.54
C SER A 71 12.31 3.14 11.02
N VAL A 72 11.19 3.55 11.61
CA VAL A 72 11.13 3.90 13.04
C VAL A 72 11.36 2.66 13.91
N VAL A 73 10.77 1.51 13.57
CA VAL A 73 10.97 0.24 14.29
C VAL A 73 12.43 -0.21 14.19
N ALA A 74 13.02 -0.18 13.00
CA ALA A 74 14.43 -0.49 12.79
C ALA A 74 15.34 0.39 13.66
N LYS A 75 15.12 1.72 13.64
CA LYS A 75 15.86 2.69 14.46
C LYS A 75 15.69 2.46 15.95
N THR A 76 14.49 2.10 16.39
CA THR A 76 14.19 1.76 17.81
C THR A 76 14.96 0.51 18.24
N ASN A 77 15.14 -0.44 17.32
CA ASN A 77 15.95 -1.64 17.50
C ASN A 77 17.47 -1.40 17.30
N GLY A 78 17.90 -0.14 17.18
CA GLY A 78 19.31 0.24 17.02
C GLY A 78 19.90 -0.05 15.63
N ARG A 79 19.05 -0.28 14.62
CA ARG A 79 19.45 -0.55 13.23
C ARG A 79 19.04 0.60 12.32
N GLU A 80 19.89 0.97 11.37
CA GLU A 80 19.52 1.96 10.34
C GLU A 80 18.82 1.31 9.14
N LYS A 81 19.17 0.05 8.85
CA LYS A 81 18.62 -0.73 7.76
C LYS A 81 17.38 -1.52 8.18
N ILE A 82 16.29 -1.34 7.46
CA ILE A 82 15.05 -2.10 7.63
C ILE A 82 15.30 -3.56 7.24
N CYS A 83 14.81 -4.49 8.07
CA CYS A 83 14.76 -5.91 7.77
C CYS A 83 13.32 -6.43 7.75
N LYS A 84 13.15 -7.68 7.29
CA LYS A 84 11.85 -8.31 7.12
C LYS A 84 11.05 -8.38 8.42
N ALA A 85 11.72 -8.60 9.54
CA ALA A 85 11.07 -8.63 10.86
C ALA A 85 10.42 -7.30 11.22
N ASP A 86 11.02 -6.16 10.85
CA ASP A 86 10.43 -4.84 11.08
C ASP A 86 9.16 -4.67 10.24
N LEU A 87 9.17 -5.16 9.00
CA LEU A 87 8.00 -5.14 8.12
C LEU A 87 6.88 -6.05 8.61
N GLU A 88 7.20 -7.25 9.10
CA GLU A 88 6.22 -8.17 9.68
C GLU A 88 5.55 -7.58 10.93
N GLU A 89 6.33 -6.94 11.81
CA GLU A 89 5.83 -6.26 12.99
C GLU A 89 4.87 -5.12 12.60
N VAL A 90 5.30 -4.23 11.71
CA VAL A 90 4.49 -3.09 11.27
C VAL A 90 3.24 -3.55 10.52
N ASN A 91 3.34 -4.60 9.70
CA ASN A 91 2.18 -5.17 9.01
C ASN A 91 1.15 -5.78 10.00
N GLY A 92 1.61 -6.26 11.16
CA GLY A 92 0.71 -6.69 12.24
C GLY A 92 0.04 -5.52 12.99
N LEU A 93 0.71 -4.37 13.06
CA LEU A 93 0.21 -3.17 13.76
C LEU A 93 -0.72 -2.31 12.90
N TYR A 94 -0.44 -2.20 11.60
CA TYR A 94 -1.16 -1.32 10.68
C TYR A 94 -2.00 -2.12 9.69
N LEU A 95 -3.33 -2.06 9.85
CA LEU A 95 -4.26 -2.76 8.97
C LEU A 95 -4.46 -2.03 7.64
N ASP A 96 -4.53 -2.77 6.54
CA ASP A 96 -4.99 -2.25 5.26
C ASP A 96 -6.51 -2.03 5.26
N ALA A 97 -6.98 -1.25 4.28
CA ALA A 97 -8.40 -0.89 4.19
C ALA A 97 -9.35 -2.09 4.07
N LYS A 98 -8.96 -3.17 3.37
CA LYS A 98 -9.82 -4.35 3.20
C LYS A 98 -9.91 -5.13 4.51
N SER A 99 -8.79 -5.35 5.18
CA SER A 99 -8.75 -6.02 6.48
C SER A 99 -9.49 -5.22 7.55
N SER A 100 -9.34 -3.89 7.55
CA SER A 100 -10.08 -3.00 8.44
C SER A 100 -11.59 -3.05 8.20
N ALA A 101 -12.04 -2.99 6.94
CA ALA A 101 -13.46 -3.10 6.61
C ALA A 101 -14.06 -4.46 7.03
N ARG A 102 -13.30 -5.55 6.83
CA ARG A 102 -13.71 -6.88 7.28
C ARG A 102 -13.86 -6.95 8.80
N LEU A 103 -12.90 -6.41 9.55
CA LEU A 103 -12.95 -6.37 11.01
C LEU A 103 -14.19 -5.60 11.51
N LEU A 104 -14.52 -4.48 10.87
CA LEU A 104 -15.73 -3.70 11.19
C LEU A 104 -17.01 -4.51 10.95
N GLN A 105 -17.06 -5.27 9.86
CA GLN A 105 -18.21 -6.11 9.54
C GLN A 105 -18.36 -7.28 10.54
N GLU A 106 -17.25 -7.91 10.94
CA GLU A 106 -17.25 -8.99 11.94
C GLU A 106 -17.62 -8.49 13.35
N GLN A 107 -17.35 -7.22 13.65
CA GLN A 107 -17.64 -6.59 14.94
C GLN A 107 -18.81 -5.60 14.89
N GLN A 108 -19.71 -5.74 13.91
CA GLN A 108 -20.77 -4.77 13.61
C GLN A 108 -21.60 -4.38 14.85
N GLU A 109 -21.85 -5.32 15.76
CA GLU A 109 -22.60 -5.07 17.01
C GLU A 109 -21.93 -4.06 17.97
N ARG A 110 -20.63 -3.81 17.82
CA ARG A 110 -19.86 -2.87 18.64
C ARG A 110 -19.83 -1.46 18.06
N TYR A 111 -20.26 -1.28 16.81
CA TYR A 111 -20.20 0.00 16.11
C TYR A 111 -21.61 0.57 15.90
N ILE A 112 -21.71 1.89 15.87
CA ILE A 112 -22.96 2.59 15.61
C ILE A 112 -23.21 2.56 14.11
N THR A 113 -24.44 2.22 13.73
CA THR A 113 -24.93 2.20 12.34
C THR A 113 -25.19 3.61 11.81
#